data_AF-A0A3C0IAL8-F1
#
_entry.id   AF-A0A3C0IAL8-F1
#
_cell.length_a   1.000
_cell.length_b   1.000
_cell.length_c   1.000
_cell.angle_alpha   90.00
_cell.angle_beta   90.00
_cell.angle_gamma   90.00
#
_symmetry.space_group_name_H-M   'P 1'
#
loop_
_entity.id
_entity.type
_entity.pdbx_description
1 polymer ?
#
loop_
_entity_poly.entity_id
_entity_poly.type
_entity_poly.pdbx_seq_one_letter_code
_entity_poly.pdbx_strand_id
1 'polypeptide(L)'
;MQHETTFFDKGWVSFDLGKYRPCHGTYCFFDYDNLPPVDESLFTGNFQWMPLLPKRLQKAAEEDGQARIDSLIYWKNKITNLQQQAQTLGLILPESFVTWMTNPDFLDTVASLSCTACYFDLSETLIKLPFPEEDGHVVRFLNDQQDVICWYLYLHPQKSPLQLTSSLFYA
;
A
#
# COMPACT_ATOMS: atom_id res chain seq x y z
N MET A 1 13.79 22.38 -10.53
CA MET A 1 13.57 21.31 -9.54
C MET A 1 14.70 20.32 -9.70
N GLN A 2 15.53 20.11 -8.67
CA GLN A 2 16.56 19.07 -8.70
C GLN A 2 15.83 17.72 -8.61
N HIS A 3 15.99 16.86 -9.62
CA HIS A 3 15.48 15.50 -9.53
C HIS A 3 16.26 14.78 -8.44
N GLU A 4 15.62 14.45 -7.32
CA GLU A 4 16.14 13.47 -6.38
C GLU A 4 16.35 12.16 -7.14
N THR A 5 17.60 11.83 -7.44
CA THR A 5 18.01 10.48 -7.82
C THR A 5 17.70 9.57 -6.64
N THR A 6 16.68 8.74 -6.79
CA THR A 6 16.36 7.69 -5.82
C THR A 6 17.20 6.46 -6.12
N PHE A 7 17.51 5.69 -5.09
CA PHE A 7 18.16 4.39 -5.22
C PHE A 7 17.32 3.39 -6.04
N PHE A 8 15.99 3.58 -6.04
CA PHE A 8 15.03 2.74 -6.75
C PHE A 8 14.58 3.35 -8.08
N ASP A 9 14.28 2.49 -9.04
CA ASP A 9 13.58 2.87 -10.27
C ASP A 9 12.19 3.43 -9.95
N LYS A 10 11.77 4.47 -10.68
CA LYS A 10 10.50 5.17 -10.46
C LYS A 10 9.49 4.80 -11.54
N GLY A 11 8.34 4.33 -11.11
CA GLY A 11 7.23 4.02 -11.99
C GLY A 11 6.07 3.37 -11.25
N TRP A 12 5.09 2.94 -12.02
CA TRP A 12 3.87 2.33 -11.54
C TRP A 12 3.79 0.89 -12.00
N VAL A 13 3.74 -0.06 -11.05
CA VAL A 13 3.52 -1.47 -11.34
C VAL A 13 2.04 -1.79 -11.20
N SER A 14 1.40 -2.18 -12.29
CA SER A 14 -0.05 -2.43 -12.30
C SER A 14 -0.51 -3.27 -13.49
N PHE A 15 -1.78 -3.65 -13.46
CA PHE A 15 -2.44 -4.47 -14.47
C PHE A 15 -2.82 -3.68 -15.73
N ASP A 16 -3.24 -4.42 -16.75
CA ASP A 16 -3.76 -3.93 -18.03
C ASP A 16 -5.00 -3.02 -17.87
N LEU A 17 -5.06 -1.88 -18.56
CA LEU A 17 -6.27 -1.03 -18.65
C LEU A 17 -6.84 -1.03 -20.09
N GLY A 18 -6.82 -2.19 -20.73
CA GLY A 18 -7.21 -2.40 -22.12
C GLY A 18 -6.49 -1.43 -23.05
N LYS A 19 -7.26 -0.81 -23.95
CA LYS A 19 -6.73 0.13 -24.95
C LYS A 19 -6.04 1.38 -24.37
N TYR A 20 -6.25 1.70 -23.09
CA TYR A 20 -5.68 2.89 -22.47
C TYR A 20 -4.26 2.66 -21.96
N ARG A 21 -3.94 1.42 -21.55
CA ARG A 21 -2.61 1.04 -21.07
C ARG A 21 -2.46 -0.49 -21.18
N PRO A 22 -2.11 -1.00 -22.37
CA PRO A 22 -1.97 -2.43 -22.57
C PRO A 22 -0.80 -2.99 -21.74
N CYS A 23 -0.98 -4.18 -21.17
CA CYS A 23 0.05 -4.95 -20.47
C CYS A 23 0.06 -6.38 -21.00
N HIS A 24 1.24 -6.90 -21.33
CA HIS A 24 1.43 -8.26 -21.86
C HIS A 24 1.58 -9.33 -20.76
N GLY A 25 1.14 -9.04 -19.54
CA GLY A 25 1.12 -9.93 -18.38
C GLY A 25 0.07 -9.47 -17.35
N THR A 26 0.03 -10.12 -16.18
CA THR A 26 -0.87 -9.66 -15.09
C THR A 26 -0.44 -8.29 -14.56
N TYR A 27 0.87 -8.03 -14.51
CA TYR A 27 1.46 -6.77 -14.06
C TYR A 27 2.56 -6.33 -15.02
N CYS A 28 2.65 -5.02 -15.25
CA CYS A 28 3.74 -4.39 -16.00
C CYS A 28 4.20 -3.11 -15.28
N PHE A 29 5.41 -2.68 -15.59
CA PHE A 29 5.97 -1.40 -15.12
C PHE A 29 5.66 -0.30 -16.13
N PHE A 30 5.19 0.84 -15.63
CA PHE A 30 4.84 2.01 -16.44
C PHE A 30 5.55 3.26 -15.91
N ASP A 31 6.11 4.04 -16.82
CA ASP A 31 6.59 5.38 -16.49
C ASP A 31 5.43 6.26 -15.99
N TYR A 32 5.68 7.10 -14.99
CA TYR A 32 4.69 8.06 -14.50
C TYR A 32 4.25 9.04 -15.57
N ASP A 33 5.13 9.38 -16.53
CA ASP A 33 4.80 10.26 -17.66
C ASP A 33 3.72 9.66 -18.58
N ASN A 34 3.50 8.34 -18.51
CA ASN A 34 2.46 7.64 -19.28
C ASN A 34 1.15 7.45 -18.49
N LEU A 35 1.08 7.91 -17.24
CA LEU A 35 -0.14 7.82 -16.44
C LEU A 35 -1.04 9.02 -16.69
N PRO A 36 -2.37 8.84 -16.60
CA PRO A 36 -3.29 9.98 -16.56
C PRO A 36 -2.93 10.92 -15.40
N PRO A 37 -3.04 12.25 -15.59
CA PRO A 37 -2.82 13.19 -14.51
C PRO A 37 -3.81 12.93 -13.37
N VAL A 38 -3.34 13.03 -12.13
CA VAL A 38 -4.18 12.92 -10.94
C VAL A 38 -4.30 14.30 -10.31
N ASP A 39 -5.50 14.63 -9.83
CA ASP A 39 -5.72 15.87 -9.09
C ASP A 39 -5.15 15.75 -7.68
N GLU A 40 -3.91 16.23 -7.50
CA GLU A 40 -3.20 16.19 -6.22
C GLU A 40 -3.89 17.00 -5.12
N SER A 41 -4.81 17.92 -5.45
CA SER A 41 -5.59 18.64 -4.43
C SER A 41 -6.47 17.71 -3.58
N LEU A 42 -6.73 16.49 -4.07
CA LEU A 42 -7.46 15.45 -3.36
C LEU A 42 -6.58 14.70 -2.33
N PHE A 43 -5.26 14.87 -2.34
CA PHE A 43 -4.32 14.15 -1.48
C PHE A 43 -4.17 14.80 -0.10
N THR A 44 -5.29 14.98 0.59
CA THR A 44 -5.33 15.61 1.93
C THR A 44 -5.03 14.65 3.08
N GLY A 45 -4.75 13.37 2.78
CA GLY A 45 -4.61 12.30 3.78
C GLY A 45 -5.93 11.76 4.34
N ASN A 46 -7.07 12.35 3.97
CA ASN A 46 -8.40 11.95 4.45
C ASN A 46 -9.17 11.03 3.47
N PHE A 47 -8.56 10.72 2.32
CA PHE A 47 -9.10 9.77 1.33
C PHE A 47 -10.54 10.06 0.85
N GLN A 48 -10.94 11.34 0.81
CA GLN A 48 -12.29 11.76 0.42
C GLN A 48 -12.66 11.41 -1.04
N TRP A 49 -11.67 11.15 -1.87
CA TRP A 49 -11.83 10.71 -3.25
C TRP A 49 -12.21 9.22 -3.37
N MET A 50 -12.11 8.44 -2.28
CA MET A 50 -12.49 7.04 -2.32
C MET A 50 -14.01 6.87 -2.44
N PRO A 51 -14.48 5.98 -3.33
CA PRO A 51 -15.89 5.63 -3.37
C PRO A 51 -16.31 4.92 -2.09
N LEU A 52 -17.56 5.14 -1.67
CA LEU A 52 -18.15 4.36 -0.60
C LEU A 52 -18.29 2.90 -1.03
N LEU A 53 -18.16 1.97 -0.07
CA LEU A 53 -18.42 0.56 -0.26
C LEU A 53 -19.76 0.35 -0.99
N PRO A 54 -19.85 -0.53 -2.01
CA PRO A 54 -21.12 -0.92 -2.58
C PRO A 54 -22.10 -1.38 -1.49
N LYS A 55 -23.36 -0.92 -1.51
CA LYS A 55 -24.39 -1.21 -0.48
C LYS A 55 -24.52 -2.69 -0.12
N ARG A 56 -24.32 -3.59 -1.08
CA ARG A 56 -24.36 -5.05 -0.85
C ARG A 56 -23.28 -5.52 0.12
N LEU A 57 -22.11 -4.89 0.09
CA LEU A 57 -20.98 -5.21 0.96
C LEU A 57 -21.13 -4.52 2.32
N GLN A 58 -21.72 -3.31 2.36
CA GLN A 58 -22.10 -2.65 3.61
C GLN A 58 -23.01 -3.55 4.46
N LYS A 59 -24.06 -4.12 3.85
CA LYS A 59 -25.00 -5.00 4.55
C LYS A 59 -24.33 -6.27 5.11
N ALA A 60 -23.44 -6.90 4.35
CA ALA A 60 -22.69 -8.06 4.82
C ALA A 60 -21.74 -7.71 5.97
N ALA A 61 -21.11 -6.53 5.93
CA ALA A 61 -20.24 -6.04 7.00
C ALA A 61 -21.01 -5.68 8.28
N GLU A 62 -22.27 -5.22 8.15
CA GLU A 62 -23.16 -4.93 9.28
C GLU A 62 -23.69 -6.19 9.98
N GLU A 63 -23.89 -7.27 9.22
CA GLU A 63 -24.43 -8.55 9.72
C GLU A 63 -23.41 -9.35 10.57
N ASP A 64 -22.10 -9.07 10.44
CA ASP A 64 -21.02 -9.70 11.23
C ASP A 64 -20.25 -8.69 12.11
N GLY A 65 -21.00 -8.02 12.98
CA GLY A 65 -20.46 -6.94 13.82
C GLY A 65 -19.29 -7.34 14.71
N GLN A 66 -19.24 -8.59 15.20
CA GLN A 66 -18.14 -9.05 16.06
C GLN A 66 -16.86 -9.27 15.26
N ALA A 67 -16.91 -9.95 14.11
CA ALA A 67 -15.71 -10.13 13.28
C ALA A 67 -15.13 -8.79 12.82
N ARG A 68 -15.99 -7.79 12.56
CA ARG A 68 -15.56 -6.43 12.23
C ARG A 68 -14.85 -5.74 13.39
N ILE A 69 -15.35 -5.88 14.61
CA ILE A 69 -14.68 -5.37 15.83
C ILE A 69 -13.32 -6.06 16.03
N ASP A 70 -13.26 -7.38 15.86
CA ASP A 70 -12.03 -8.15 16.02
C ASP A 70 -10.97 -7.73 14.98
N SER A 71 -11.39 -7.54 13.72
CA SER A 71 -10.53 -7.01 12.66
C SER A 71 -10.01 -5.61 12.99
N LEU A 72 -10.87 -4.70 13.48
CA LEU A 72 -10.47 -3.37 13.93
C LEU A 72 -9.40 -3.41 15.02
N ILE A 73 -9.56 -4.27 16.02
CA ILE A 73 -8.60 -4.45 17.11
C ILE A 73 -7.30 -5.01 16.56
N TYR A 74 -7.37 -6.04 15.71
CA TYR A 74 -6.23 -6.67 15.06
C TYR A 74 -5.37 -5.65 14.30
N TRP A 75 -6.00 -4.86 13.42
CA TRP A 75 -5.31 -3.85 12.61
C TRP A 75 -4.71 -2.73 13.46
N LYS A 76 -5.44 -2.23 14.46
CA LYS A 76 -4.92 -1.23 15.41
C LYS A 76 -3.71 -1.73 16.17
N ASN A 77 -3.72 -2.98 16.62
CA ASN A 77 -2.59 -3.58 17.32
C ASN A 77 -1.38 -3.73 16.41
N LYS A 78 -1.55 -4.21 15.17
CA LYS A 78 -0.46 -4.30 14.20
C LYS A 78 0.18 -2.94 13.92
N ILE A 79 -0.64 -1.92 13.67
CA ILE A 79 -0.13 -0.56 13.41
C ILE A 79 0.56 0.01 14.65
N THR A 80 0.00 -0.17 15.84
CA THR A 80 0.64 0.28 17.10
C THR A 80 2.01 -0.34 17.29
N ASN A 81 2.15 -1.65 17.02
CA ASN A 81 3.44 -2.34 17.08
C ASN A 81 4.45 -1.74 16.09
N LEU A 82 4.05 -1.53 14.83
CA LEU A 82 4.93 -0.95 13.82
C LEU A 82 5.32 0.50 14.13
N GLN A 83 4.43 1.30 14.72
CA GLN A 83 4.76 2.65 15.20
C GLN A 83 5.83 2.60 16.29
N GLN A 84 5.71 1.66 17.24
CA GLN A 84 6.74 1.48 18.29
C GLN A 84 8.09 1.06 17.69
N GLN A 85 8.10 0.11 16.76
CA GLN A 85 9.32 -0.30 16.06
C GLN A 85 9.94 0.85 15.24
N ALA A 86 9.12 1.63 14.55
CA ALA A 86 9.61 2.78 13.81
C ALA A 86 10.26 3.79 14.77
N GLN A 87 9.62 4.08 15.90
CA GLN A 87 10.14 5.00 16.89
C GLN A 87 11.50 4.55 17.45
N THR A 88 11.68 3.26 17.77
CA THR A 88 12.98 2.75 18.25
C THR A 88 14.09 2.83 17.22
N LEU A 89 13.73 2.81 15.93
CA LEU A 89 14.65 2.94 14.79
C LEU A 89 14.84 4.39 14.33
N GLY A 90 14.19 5.38 14.98
CA GLY A 90 14.25 6.78 14.55
C GLY A 90 13.51 7.04 13.23
N LEU A 91 12.56 6.19 12.87
CA LEU A 91 11.70 6.27 11.70
C LEU A 91 10.32 6.82 12.07
N ILE A 92 9.61 7.36 11.08
CA ILE A 92 8.25 7.88 11.25
C ILE A 92 7.33 7.17 10.26
N LEU A 93 6.26 6.53 10.76
CA LEU A 93 5.17 6.06 9.91
C LEU A 93 4.34 7.26 9.44
N PRO A 94 4.02 7.37 8.14
CA PRO A 94 3.13 8.41 7.64
C PRO A 94 1.75 8.34 8.30
N GLU A 95 1.21 9.48 8.70
CA GLU A 95 -0.14 9.56 9.28
C GLU A 95 -1.21 9.06 8.30
N SER A 96 -1.09 9.38 7.01
CA SER A 96 -2.00 8.88 5.97
C SER A 96 -2.00 7.35 5.90
N PHE A 97 -0.83 6.70 6.08
CA PHE A 97 -0.72 5.25 6.11
C PHE A 97 -1.37 4.66 7.37
N VAL A 98 -1.18 5.28 8.53
CA VAL A 98 -1.85 4.88 9.78
C VAL A 98 -3.37 5.00 9.64
N THR A 99 -3.86 6.13 9.14
CA THR A 99 -5.29 6.37 8.88
C THR A 99 -5.86 5.34 7.91
N TRP A 100 -5.12 5.00 6.85
CA TRP A 100 -5.53 3.99 5.89
C TRP A 100 -5.63 2.59 6.52
N MET A 101 -4.54 2.12 7.13
CA MET A 101 -4.42 0.74 7.61
C MET A 101 -5.25 0.44 8.86
N THR A 102 -5.80 1.47 9.52
CA THR A 102 -6.69 1.33 10.69
C THR A 102 -8.17 1.54 10.37
N ASN A 103 -8.49 1.84 9.10
CA ASN A 103 -9.87 2.03 8.66
C ASN A 103 -10.36 0.82 7.81
N PRO A 104 -11.20 -0.06 8.38
CA PRO A 104 -11.66 -1.27 7.69
C PRO A 104 -12.49 -0.95 6.44
N ASP A 105 -13.20 0.19 6.39
CA ASP A 105 -13.96 0.56 5.20
C ASP A 105 -13.05 0.80 3.99
N PHE A 106 -11.84 1.34 4.20
CA PHE A 106 -10.87 1.52 3.13
C PHE A 106 -10.28 0.19 2.67
N LEU A 107 -9.95 -0.69 3.62
CA LEU A 107 -9.43 -2.02 3.34
C LEU A 107 -10.45 -2.86 2.55
N ASP A 108 -11.70 -2.88 3.01
CA ASP A 108 -12.81 -3.59 2.37
C ASP A 108 -13.10 -3.03 0.97
N THR A 109 -13.08 -1.70 0.82
CA THR A 109 -13.33 -1.05 -0.48
C THR A 109 -12.30 -1.49 -1.50
N VAL A 110 -11.01 -1.38 -1.18
CA VAL A 110 -9.95 -1.75 -2.13
C VAL A 110 -9.93 -3.24 -2.40
N ALA A 111 -10.12 -4.10 -1.39
CA ALA A 111 -10.24 -5.54 -1.60
C ALA A 111 -11.41 -5.88 -2.56
N SER A 112 -12.53 -5.17 -2.46
CA SER A 112 -13.70 -5.39 -3.32
C SER A 112 -13.57 -4.85 -4.75
N LEU A 113 -12.72 -3.85 -4.97
CA LEU A 113 -12.50 -3.22 -6.28
C LEU A 113 -11.29 -3.80 -7.02
N SER A 114 -10.46 -4.59 -6.33
CA SER A 114 -9.28 -5.19 -6.93
C SER A 114 -9.64 -6.19 -8.03
N CYS A 115 -9.24 -5.91 -9.26
CA CYS A 115 -9.46 -6.81 -10.40
C CYS A 115 -8.55 -8.06 -10.41
N THR A 116 -7.48 -8.06 -9.62
CA THR A 116 -6.57 -9.20 -9.41
C THR A 116 -6.69 -9.79 -8.01
N ALA A 117 -7.78 -9.48 -7.29
CA ALA A 117 -8.02 -9.94 -5.92
C ALA A 117 -6.84 -9.72 -4.94
N CYS A 118 -6.10 -8.62 -5.11
CA CYS A 118 -5.15 -8.13 -4.12
C CYS A 118 -5.80 -8.02 -2.74
N TYR A 119 -5.00 -8.29 -1.71
CA TYR A 119 -5.46 -8.25 -0.33
C TYR A 119 -4.40 -7.59 0.57
N PHE A 120 -4.88 -6.94 1.62
CA PHE A 120 -4.01 -6.34 2.63
C PHE A 120 -3.51 -7.41 3.59
N ASP A 121 -2.19 -7.43 3.80
CA ASP A 121 -1.57 -8.15 4.89
C ASP A 121 -0.30 -7.39 5.28
N LEU A 122 -0.33 -6.87 6.51
CA LEU A 122 0.73 -6.04 7.05
C LEU A 122 1.71 -6.90 7.82
N SER A 123 2.98 -6.88 7.39
CA SER A 123 4.04 -7.60 8.08
C SER A 123 4.17 -7.16 9.54
N GLU A 124 4.53 -8.09 10.42
CA GLU A 124 4.64 -7.83 11.87
C GLU A 124 5.84 -6.95 12.24
N THR A 125 6.85 -6.90 11.37
CA THR A 125 8.10 -6.21 11.64
C THR A 125 8.53 -5.33 10.49
N LEU A 126 9.26 -4.27 10.83
CA LEU A 126 10.04 -3.49 9.88
C LEU A 126 11.31 -4.27 9.51
N ILE A 127 11.50 -4.49 8.22
CA ILE A 127 12.64 -5.24 7.69
C ILE A 127 13.65 -4.25 7.13
N LYS A 128 14.88 -4.27 7.63
CA LYS A 128 15.99 -3.48 7.05
C LYS A 128 16.32 -4.00 5.66
N LEU A 129 16.50 -3.09 4.70
CA LEU A 129 16.95 -3.48 3.36
C LEU A 129 18.37 -4.07 3.41
N PRO A 130 18.69 -5.07 2.58
CA PRO A 130 19.98 -5.76 2.60
C PRO A 130 21.10 -4.97 1.90
N PHE A 131 20.85 -3.72 1.49
CA PHE A 131 21.80 -2.92 0.71
C PHE A 131 22.62 -2.02 1.66
N PRO A 132 23.96 -2.16 1.72
CA PRO A 132 24.80 -1.38 2.63
C PRO A 132 24.72 0.13 2.39
N GLU A 133 24.46 0.54 1.15
CA GLU A 133 24.32 1.93 0.72
C GLU A 133 22.94 2.54 1.04
N GLU A 134 22.01 1.77 1.62
CA GLU A 134 20.65 2.18 1.90
C GLU A 134 20.24 1.80 3.34
N ASP A 135 19.96 2.78 4.20
CA ASP A 135 19.59 2.53 5.61
C ASP A 135 18.06 2.45 5.82
N GLY A 136 17.34 2.25 4.72
CA GLY A 136 15.90 2.17 4.73
C GLY A 136 15.35 0.85 5.25
N HIS A 137 14.14 0.92 5.79
CA HIS A 137 13.35 -0.21 6.24
C HIS A 137 12.08 -0.30 5.43
N VAL A 138 11.54 -1.50 5.29
CA VAL A 138 10.29 -1.76 4.59
C VAL A 138 9.30 -2.52 5.47
N VAL A 139 8.03 -2.26 5.25
CA VAL A 139 6.92 -3.08 5.74
C VAL A 139 5.99 -3.41 4.58
N ARG A 140 5.76 -4.71 4.33
CA ARG A 140 4.79 -5.17 3.34
C ARG A 140 3.39 -4.85 3.83
N PHE A 141 2.51 -4.34 2.97
CA PHE A 141 1.14 -4.00 3.35
C PHE A 141 0.06 -4.52 2.39
N LEU A 142 0.40 -4.79 1.13
CA LEU A 142 -0.54 -5.29 0.12
C LEU A 142 0.15 -6.38 -0.70
N ASN A 143 -0.64 -7.39 -1.08
CA ASN A 143 -0.20 -8.51 -1.91
C ASN A 143 -1.15 -8.69 -3.06
N ASP A 144 -0.63 -9.22 -4.16
CA ASP A 144 -1.42 -9.89 -5.16
C ASP A 144 -2.00 -11.21 -4.61
N GLN A 145 -3.10 -11.70 -5.17
CA GLN A 145 -3.73 -12.95 -4.76
C GLN A 145 -2.76 -14.15 -4.81
N GLN A 146 -1.79 -14.14 -5.73
CA GLN A 146 -0.82 -15.21 -5.93
C GLN A 146 0.56 -14.85 -5.40
N ASP A 147 0.68 -13.75 -4.64
CA ASP A 147 1.94 -13.18 -4.15
C ASP A 147 2.98 -12.92 -5.27
N VAL A 148 2.58 -12.82 -6.55
CA VAL A 148 3.56 -12.55 -7.62
C VAL A 148 4.09 -11.11 -7.59
N ILE A 149 3.32 -10.20 -6.98
CA ILE A 149 3.71 -8.83 -6.67
C ILE A 149 3.33 -8.52 -5.22
N CYS A 150 4.26 -7.89 -4.51
CA CYS A 150 4.06 -7.38 -3.15
C CYS A 150 4.38 -5.88 -3.11
N TRP A 151 3.60 -5.14 -2.33
CA TRP A 151 3.79 -3.71 -2.11
C TRP A 151 4.26 -3.45 -0.68
N TYR A 152 5.20 -2.54 -0.56
CA TYR A 152 5.89 -2.21 0.67
C TYR A 152 5.88 -0.70 0.89
N LEU A 153 5.74 -0.28 2.14
CA LEU A 153 6.04 1.07 2.56
C LEU A 153 7.52 1.11 2.95
N TYR A 154 8.29 1.93 2.25
CA TYR A 154 9.68 2.23 2.55
C TYR A 154 9.77 3.45 3.46
N LEU A 155 10.55 3.31 4.52
CA LEU A 155 10.82 4.31 5.53
C LEU A 155 12.32 4.53 5.62
N HIS A 156 12.73 5.79 5.74
CA HIS A 156 14.13 6.15 5.88
C HIS A 156 14.25 7.32 6.87
N PRO A 157 15.32 7.40 7.68
CA PRO A 157 15.39 8.45 8.69
C PRO A 157 15.61 9.85 8.09
N GLN A 158 16.13 9.95 6.87
CA GLN A 158 16.43 11.23 6.19
C GLN A 158 15.72 11.45 4.84
N LYS A 159 14.91 10.50 4.36
CA LYS A 159 14.22 10.61 3.05
C LYS A 159 12.73 10.53 3.25
N SER A 160 11.98 11.10 2.32
CA SER A 160 10.53 10.95 2.31
C SER A 160 10.13 9.47 2.15
N PRO A 161 9.06 9.03 2.82
CA PRO A 161 8.50 7.70 2.64
C PRO A 161 8.11 7.43 1.18
N LEU A 162 8.32 6.21 0.72
CA LEU A 162 8.00 5.77 -0.65
C LEU A 162 7.20 4.48 -0.62
N GLN A 163 6.42 4.22 -1.66
CA GLN A 163 5.93 2.88 -1.93
C GLN A 163 6.95 2.14 -2.81
N LEU A 164 7.34 0.94 -2.40
CA LEU A 164 8.12 0.02 -3.23
C LEU A 164 7.25 -1.15 -3.68
N THR A 165 7.57 -1.69 -4.84
CA THR A 165 6.98 -2.91 -5.37
C THR A 165 8.07 -3.90 -5.68
N SER A 166 7.85 -5.16 -5.31
CA SER A 166 8.73 -6.26 -5.67
C SER A 166 7.92 -7.35 -6.34
N SER A 167 8.47 -7.87 -7.44
CA SER A 167 7.99 -9.08 -8.08
C SER A 167 8.69 -10.29 -7.51
N LEU A 168 7.91 -11.25 -7.02
CA LEU A 168 8.40 -12.60 -6.76
C LEU A 168 8.44 -13.33 -8.11
N PHE A 169 9.47 -13.04 -8.92
CA PHE A 169 9.79 -13.92 -10.02
C PHE A 169 10.36 -15.21 -9.41
N TYR A 170 9.56 -16.28 -9.39
CA TYR A 170 10.12 -17.62 -9.38
C TYR A 170 10.85 -17.79 -10.73
N ALA A 171 12.13 -17.46 -10.75
CA ALA A 171 13.04 -17.85 -11.82
C ALA A 171 13.45 -19.32 -11.63
#